data_AF-A0A950IS78-F1
#
_entry.id   AF-A0A950IS78-F1
#
_cell.length_a   1.000
_cell.length_b   1.000
_cell.length_c   1.000
_cell.angle_alpha   90.00
_cell.angle_beta   90.00
_cell.angle_gamma   90.00
#
_symmetry.space_group_name_H-M   'P 1'
#
loop_
_entity.id
_entity.type
_entity.pdbx_description
1 polymer ?
#
loop_
_entity_poly.entity_id
_entity_poly.type
_entity_poly.pdbx_seq_one_letter_code
_entity_poly.pdbx_strand_id
1 'polypeptide(L)'
;MPIIQHLIGVAQGKHPLSSKRSNAWPAARKSHLAQHPTCAVCGGKANLEVHHIKPFHLHPDLELDPSNFVTLCEAKKGGVNCHLFVGHLGNFRSFNVNVIADSAAWLAKLFNRPKSE
;
A
#
# COMPACT_ATOMS: atom_id res chain seq x y z
N MET A 1 -9.83 -6.57 20.86
CA MET A 1 -8.66 -7.32 21.38
C MET A 1 -7.62 -7.44 20.28
N PRO A 2 -6.43 -6.84 20.45
CA PRO A 2 -5.41 -6.70 19.39
C PRO A 2 -4.97 -8.04 18.76
N ILE A 3 -5.08 -9.14 19.52
CA ILE A 3 -4.77 -10.50 19.06
C ILE A 3 -5.73 -10.96 17.94
N ILE A 4 -7.04 -10.68 18.06
CA ILE A 4 -8.04 -11.09 17.06
C ILE A 4 -7.81 -10.36 15.73
N GLN A 5 -7.49 -9.07 15.78
CA GLN A 5 -7.17 -8.28 14.58
C GLN A 5 -5.87 -8.75 13.90
N HIS A 6 -4.86 -9.14 14.67
CA HIS A 6 -3.64 -9.72 14.13
C HIS A 6 -3.92 -11.04 13.38
N LEU A 7 -4.70 -11.94 13.98
CA LEU A 7 -5.07 -13.22 13.36
C LEU A 7 -5.88 -13.03 12.07
N ILE A 8 -6.81 -12.07 12.04
CA ILE A 8 -7.56 -11.72 10.83
C ILE A 8 -6.61 -11.21 9.73
N GLY A 9 -5.63 -10.36 10.07
CA GLY A 9 -4.65 -9.85 9.10
C GLY A 9 -3.75 -10.96 8.51
N VAL A 10 -3.33 -11.92 9.34
CA VAL A 10 -2.56 -13.10 8.89
C VAL A 10 -3.41 -13.97 7.95
N ALA A 11 -4.66 -14.27 8.30
CA ALA A 11 -5.55 -15.04 7.44
C ALA A 11 -5.80 -14.36 6.08
N GLN A 12 -5.89 -13.04 6.09
CA GLN A 12 -6.03 -12.20 4.88
C GLN A 12 -4.74 -12.08 4.06
N GLY A 13 -3.60 -12.60 4.55
CA GLY A 13 -2.32 -12.56 3.83
C GLY A 13 -1.57 -11.24 3.92
N LYS A 14 -1.95 -10.33 4.84
CA LYS A 14 -1.30 -9.01 5.01
C LYS A 14 0.13 -9.09 5.56
N HIS A 15 0.48 -10.19 6.20
CA HIS A 15 1.79 -10.40 6.80
C HIS A 15 2.35 -11.75 6.36
N PRO A 16 3.52 -11.81 5.70
CA PRO A 16 4.19 -13.07 5.44
C PRO A 16 4.62 -13.70 6.77
N LEU A 17 4.46 -15.01 6.89
CA LEU A 17 4.89 -15.78 8.07
C LEU A 17 6.43 -15.90 8.20
N SER A 18 7.17 -15.59 7.13
CA SER A 18 8.53 -16.11 6.94
C SER A 18 9.69 -15.11 7.05
N SER A 19 9.50 -13.88 7.56
CA SER A 19 10.65 -13.00 7.83
C SER A 19 10.33 -11.91 8.84
N LYS A 20 11.16 -11.82 9.89
CA LYS A 20 11.10 -10.73 10.86
C LYS A 20 11.58 -9.45 10.18
N ARG A 21 10.71 -8.45 10.10
CA ARG A 21 11.02 -7.11 9.57
C ARG A 21 12.18 -6.48 10.35
N SER A 22 12.97 -5.65 9.67
CA SER A 22 14.03 -4.88 10.33
C SER A 22 13.46 -3.95 11.39
N ASN A 23 14.18 -3.79 12.51
CA ASN A 23 13.83 -2.80 13.55
C ASN A 23 13.86 -1.35 13.04
N ALA A 24 14.49 -1.10 11.89
CA ALA A 24 14.51 0.20 11.23
C ALA A 24 13.24 0.49 10.40
N TRP A 25 12.37 -0.51 10.17
CA TRP A 25 11.15 -0.35 9.39
C TRP A 25 10.24 0.80 9.86
N PRO A 26 9.95 0.96 11.17
CA PRO A 26 9.11 2.06 11.64
C PRO A 26 9.67 3.45 11.27
N ALA A 27 11.00 3.61 11.30
CA ALA A 27 11.66 4.86 10.93
C ALA A 27 11.57 5.12 9.41
N ALA A 28 11.85 4.10 8.60
CA ALA A 28 11.72 4.18 7.14
C ALA A 28 10.27 4.51 6.73
N ARG A 29 9.28 3.83 7.30
CA ARG A 29 7.85 4.08 7.09
C ARG A 29 7.48 5.52 7.44
N LYS A 30 7.90 6.00 8.62
CA LYS A 30 7.63 7.38 9.06
C LYS A 30 8.23 8.41 8.10
N SER A 31 9.49 8.21 7.69
CA SER A 31 10.17 9.12 6.77
C SER A 31 9.48 9.18 5.40
N HIS A 32 9.13 8.02 4.83
CA HIS A 32 8.44 7.97 3.54
C HIS A 32 7.07 8.64 3.59
N LEU A 33 6.23 8.35 4.59
CA LEU A 33 4.90 8.96 4.70
C LEU A 33 4.94 10.47 4.98
N ALA A 34 6.02 10.99 5.56
CA ALA A 34 6.21 12.44 5.72
C ALA A 34 6.52 13.11 4.37
N GLN A 35 7.30 12.46 3.50
CA GLN A 35 7.66 12.97 2.17
C GLN A 35 6.55 12.75 1.13
N HIS A 36 5.76 11.69 1.30
CA HIS A 36 4.67 11.30 0.40
C HIS A 36 3.32 11.21 1.15
N PRO A 37 2.77 12.32 1.66
CA PRO A 37 1.64 12.32 2.61
C PRO A 37 0.26 12.09 1.96
N THR A 38 0.21 11.45 0.79
CA THR A 38 -1.03 11.21 0.03
C THR A 38 -0.98 9.87 -0.68
N CYS A 39 -2.12 9.18 -0.74
CA CYS A 39 -2.29 7.98 -1.53
C CYS A 39 -2.03 8.25 -3.02
N ALA A 40 -1.13 7.49 -3.63
CA ALA A 40 -0.77 7.62 -5.04
C ALA A 40 -1.94 7.31 -6.01
N VAL A 41 -2.96 6.59 -5.55
CA VAL A 41 -4.14 6.21 -6.36
C VAL A 41 -5.23 7.27 -6.30
N CYS A 42 -5.57 7.78 -5.10
CA CYS A 42 -6.77 8.59 -4.91
C CYS A 42 -6.52 9.98 -4.31
N GLY A 43 -5.26 10.33 -4.03
CA GLY A 43 -4.85 11.60 -3.41
C GLY A 43 -5.30 11.78 -1.96
N GLY A 44 -5.96 10.80 -1.35
CA GLY A 44 -6.43 10.87 0.04
C GLY A 44 -5.29 10.84 1.06
N LYS A 45 -5.53 11.38 2.27
CA LYS A 45 -4.54 11.48 3.37
C LYS A 45 -4.84 10.57 4.57
N ALA A 46 -5.96 9.84 4.56
CA ALA A 46 -6.38 8.99 5.65
C ALA A 46 -5.87 7.55 5.47
N ASN A 47 -5.57 6.86 6.58
CA ASN A 47 -5.17 5.45 6.64
C ASN A 47 -4.09 5.09 5.61
N LEU A 48 -2.99 5.84 5.59
CA LEU A 48 -1.87 5.66 4.68
C LEU A 48 -0.96 4.53 5.14
N GLU A 49 -0.57 3.69 4.19
CA GLU A 49 0.41 2.63 4.35
C GLU A 49 1.52 2.77 3.30
N VAL A 50 2.69 2.25 3.64
CA VAL A 50 3.80 2.09 2.70
C VAL A 50 3.68 0.71 2.08
N HIS A 51 3.42 0.69 0.78
CA HIS A 51 3.39 -0.53 -0.03
C HIS A 51 4.75 -0.74 -0.68
N HIS A 52 5.28 -1.96 -0.61
CA HIS A 52 6.48 -2.35 -1.34
C HIS A 52 6.13 -2.64 -2.80
N ILE A 53 6.78 -1.94 -3.74
CA ILE A 53 6.61 -2.15 -5.19
C ILE A 53 7.04 -3.58 -5.56
N LYS A 54 8.22 -3.99 -5.08
CA LYS A 54 8.71 -5.36 -5.09
C LYS A 54 8.49 -5.96 -3.71
N PRO A 55 7.72 -7.05 -3.58
CA PRO A 55 7.27 -7.52 -2.28
C PRO A 55 8.43 -8.03 -1.43
N PHE A 56 8.42 -7.66 -0.15
CA PHE A 56 9.47 -7.97 0.83
C PHE A 56 9.83 -9.46 0.92
N HIS A 57 8.85 -10.36 0.82
CA HIS A 57 9.10 -11.79 0.93
C HIS A 57 9.90 -12.37 -0.25
N LEU A 58 9.94 -11.69 -1.40
CA LEU A 58 10.77 -12.04 -2.56
C LEU A 58 12.05 -11.20 -2.61
N HIS A 59 12.01 -9.97 -2.06
CA HIS A 59 13.10 -9.00 -2.12
C HIS A 59 13.36 -8.38 -0.73
N PRO A 60 13.86 -9.17 0.24
CA PRO A 60 14.10 -8.69 1.60
C PRO A 60 15.22 -7.64 1.67
N ASP A 61 16.14 -7.67 0.71
CA ASP A 61 17.21 -6.68 0.50
C ASP A 61 16.66 -5.27 0.21
N LEU A 62 15.45 -5.18 -0.34
CA LEU A 62 14.77 -3.92 -0.66
C LEU A 62 13.77 -3.48 0.42
N GLU A 63 13.82 -4.07 1.62
CA GLU A 63 12.88 -3.78 2.71
C GLU A 63 12.81 -2.29 3.07
N LEU A 64 13.99 -1.67 3.13
CA LEU A 64 14.22 -0.31 3.62
C LEU A 64 14.57 0.67 2.50
N ASP A 65 14.60 0.21 1.25
CA ASP A 65 14.91 1.05 0.09
C ASP A 65 13.71 1.95 -0.26
N PRO A 66 13.83 3.29 -0.11
CA PRO A 66 12.75 4.22 -0.45
C PRO A 66 12.33 4.17 -1.91
N SER A 67 13.20 3.73 -2.83
CA SER A 67 12.87 3.58 -4.25
C SER A 67 11.90 2.42 -4.49
N ASN A 68 11.78 1.50 -3.53
CA ASN A 68 10.86 0.38 -3.55
C ASN A 68 9.52 0.68 -2.85
N PHE A 69 9.22 1.94 -2.51
CA PHE A 69 8.01 2.31 -1.77
C PHE A 69 7.02 3.12 -2.61
N VAL A 70 5.74 2.89 -2.36
CA VAL A 70 4.65 3.76 -2.80
C VAL A 70 3.62 3.91 -1.68
N THR A 71 3.13 5.13 -1.46
CA THR A 71 2.10 5.39 -0.45
C THR A 71 0.72 5.06 -0.99
N LEU A 72 0.03 4.10 -0.36
CA LEU A 72 -1.34 3.69 -0.71
C LEU A 72 -2.24 3.75 0.53
N CYS A 73 -3.54 3.98 0.36
CA CYS A 73 -4.47 4.04 1.49
C CYS A 73 -5.33 2.79 1.63
N GLU A 74 -5.73 2.53 2.87
CA GLU A 74 -6.77 1.56 3.24
C GLU A 74 -8.09 2.25 3.66
N ALA A 75 -8.25 3.54 3.36
CA ALA A 75 -9.35 4.38 3.84
C ALA A 75 -10.74 4.04 3.27
N LYS A 76 -10.83 3.20 2.23
CA LYS A 76 -12.10 2.88 1.52
C LYS A 76 -12.84 4.10 0.95
N LYS A 77 -12.14 5.21 0.70
CA LYS A 77 -12.72 6.41 0.06
C LYS A 77 -13.27 6.02 -1.32
N GLY A 78 -14.54 6.30 -1.56
CA GLY A 78 -15.22 5.89 -2.80
C GLY A 78 -15.44 4.39 -2.93
N GLY A 79 -15.47 3.65 -1.81
CA GLY A 79 -15.76 2.22 -1.78
C GLY A 79 -14.55 1.30 -2.01
N VAL A 80 -13.36 1.85 -2.27
CA VAL A 80 -12.17 1.07 -2.67
C VAL A 80 -11.05 1.20 -1.64
N ASN A 81 -10.55 0.07 -1.13
CA ASN A 81 -9.25 0.01 -0.48
C ASN A 81 -8.17 0.03 -1.57
N CYS A 82 -7.48 1.16 -1.75
CA CYS A 82 -6.51 1.36 -2.83
C CYS A 82 -5.30 0.45 -2.68
N HIS A 83 -4.83 0.22 -1.45
CA HIS A 83 -3.72 -0.69 -1.18
C HIS A 83 -4.04 -2.12 -1.62
N LEU A 84 -5.22 -2.63 -1.25
CA LEU A 84 -5.66 -3.97 -1.66
C LEU A 84 -5.94 -4.05 -3.17
N PHE A 85 -6.74 -3.14 -3.70
CA PHE A 85 -7.22 -3.23 -5.07
C PHE A 85 -6.11 -2.95 -6.09
N VAL A 86 -5.33 -1.88 -5.91
CA VAL A 86 -4.29 -1.49 -6.88
C VAL A 86 -2.94 -2.11 -6.54
N GLY A 87 -2.51 -2.07 -5.27
CA GLY A 87 -1.20 -2.62 -4.88
C GLY A 87 -1.15 -4.15 -4.92
N HIS A 88 -2.27 -4.79 -4.58
CA HIS A 88 -2.35 -6.25 -4.46
C HIS A 88 -3.37 -6.90 -5.41
N LEU A 89 -3.89 -6.17 -6.41
CA LEU A 89 -4.84 -6.70 -7.41
C LEU A 89 -6.06 -7.42 -6.77
N GLY A 90 -6.54 -6.91 -5.64
CA GLY A 90 -7.68 -7.47 -4.90
C GLY A 90 -7.36 -8.64 -3.96
N ASN A 91 -6.09 -9.09 -3.88
CA ASN A 91 -5.67 -10.19 -3.01
C ASN A 91 -4.29 -9.92 -2.42
N PHE A 92 -4.16 -9.75 -1.10
CA PHE A 92 -2.87 -9.48 -0.44
C PHE A 92 -1.77 -10.54 -0.68
N ARG A 93 -2.13 -11.72 -1.19
CA ARG A 93 -1.18 -12.75 -1.63
C ARG A 93 -0.60 -12.50 -3.03
N SER A 94 -1.11 -11.51 -3.76
CA SER A 94 -0.64 -11.05 -5.07
C SER A 94 0.07 -9.69 -4.92
N PHE A 95 0.73 -9.23 -5.97
CA PHE A 95 1.37 -7.93 -6.05
C PHE A 95 1.27 -7.37 -7.47
N ASN A 96 1.09 -6.07 -7.59
CA ASN A 96 0.99 -5.40 -8.88
C ASN A 96 2.37 -4.92 -9.34
N VAL A 97 2.95 -5.61 -10.34
CA VAL A 97 4.24 -5.22 -10.95
C VAL A 97 4.19 -3.84 -11.63
N ASN A 98 2.99 -3.35 -11.95
CA ASN A 98 2.75 -2.05 -12.58
C ASN A 98 2.16 -1.02 -11.59
N VAL A 99 2.28 -1.24 -10.27
CA VAL A 99 1.62 -0.43 -9.23
C VAL A 99 1.84 1.08 -9.40
N ILE A 100 3.02 1.50 -9.86
CA ILE A 100 3.32 2.93 -10.10
C ILE A 100 2.50 3.49 -11.26
N ALA A 101 2.53 2.83 -12.41
CA ALA A 101 1.81 3.25 -13.61
C ALA A 101 0.28 3.21 -13.37
N ASP A 102 -0.21 2.15 -12.75
CA ASP A 102 -1.64 1.99 -12.45
C ASP A 102 -2.12 3.03 -11.43
N SER A 103 -1.32 3.32 -10.40
CA SER A 103 -1.67 4.36 -9.42
C SER A 103 -1.80 5.72 -10.08
N ALA A 104 -0.85 6.10 -10.94
CA ALA A 104 -0.90 7.36 -11.68
C ALA A 104 -2.12 7.41 -12.63
N ALA A 105 -2.41 6.31 -13.34
CA ALA A 105 -3.54 6.25 -14.25
C ALA A 105 -4.88 6.40 -13.51
N TRP A 106 -5.03 5.75 -12.35
CA TRP A 106 -6.23 5.88 -11.51
C TRP A 106 -6.37 7.27 -10.90
N LEU A 107 -5.27 7.88 -10.44
CA LEU A 107 -5.28 9.23 -9.93
C LEU A 107 -5.77 10.21 -10.99
N ALA A 108 -5.26 10.11 -12.22
CA ALA A 108 -5.68 10.94 -13.33
C ALA A 108 -7.17 10.74 -13.68
N LYS A 109 -7.66 9.50 -13.71
CA LYS A 109 -9.08 9.18 -13.93
C LYS A 109 -9.98 9.74 -12.83
N LEU A 110 -9.57 9.64 -11.57
CA LEU A 110 -10.35 10.14 -10.43
C LEU A 110 -10.37 11.66 -10.38
N PHE A 111 -9.24 12.31 -10.70
CA PHE A 111 -9.12 13.76 -10.74
C PHE A 111 -9.94 14.37 -11.89
N ASN A 112 -9.87 13.77 -13.08
CA ASN A 112 -10.56 14.25 -14.29
C ASN A 112 -11.91 13.54 -14.54
N ARG A 113 -12.51 12.90 -13.53
CA ARG A 113 -13.73 12.12 -13.75
C ARG A 113 -14.86 13.02 -14.26
N PRO A 114 -15.57 12.63 -15.33
CA PRO A 114 -16.73 13.39 -15.80
C PRO A 114 -17.82 13.39 -14.73
N LYS A 115 -18.54 14.50 -14.63
CA LYS A 115 -19.74 14.63 -13.81
C LYS A 115 -20.94 14.62 -14.74
N SER A 116 -21.99 13.90 -14.36
CA SER A 116 -23.29 13.98 -15.01
C SER A 116 -23.98 15.27 -14.54
N GLU A 117 -23.51 16.41 -15.04
CA GLU A 117 -24.41 17.55 -15.24
C GLU A 117 -25.23 17.27 -16.50
#